data_AF-A0A3N2Q1L8-F1
#
_entry.id   AF-A0A3N2Q1L8-F1
#
_cell.length_a   1.000
_cell.length_b   1.000
_cell.length_c   1.000
_cell.angle_alpha   90.00
_cell.angle_beta   90.00
_cell.angle_gamma   90.00
#
_symmetry.space_group_name_H-M   'P 1'
#
loop_
_entity.id
_entity.type
_entity.pdbx_description
1 polymer ?
#
loop_
_entity_poly.entity_id
_entity_poly.type
_entity_poly.pdbx_seq_one_letter_code
_entity_poly.pdbx_strand_id
1 'polypeptide(L)'
;MLTHRYRIQVVANALSCGQGAVWVDCSYVVCGRRLERVVRTAYTETGTTGSSPTSSPSGKETLRNSTTENNKFVHYACRTLSHFLAALCQPTGTTLPDETAVVIVDSLSALINHAFPKVPEDRSGAKPGTSFRKRRGSAARLQTLQYVIGALQKLAATRNCAVVVLSQCATKMQSENGATLIPSVNASVWDQGISTRIVLFQNWVWRDNVPSTVCFAGVQKREGALLSMAVHNAAAFRVQEVSQCYLVCTFGAARRDSAFVQPAEGGGGHRLGRHARY
;
A
#
# COMPACT_ATOMS: atom_id res chain seq x y z
N MET A 1 4.18 -10.24 -1.29
CA MET A 1 2.89 -10.94 -1.06
C MET A 1 1.91 -10.14 -0.18
N LEU A 2 2.34 -9.54 0.94
CA LEU A 2 1.45 -8.78 1.83
C LEU A 2 0.80 -7.56 1.16
N THR A 3 1.57 -6.76 0.42
CA THR A 3 1.08 -5.60 -0.34
C THR A 3 0.03 -5.97 -1.38
N HIS A 4 0.17 -7.15 -2.02
CA HIS A 4 -0.80 -7.66 -2.99
C HIS A 4 -2.16 -7.98 -2.35
N ARG A 5 -2.16 -8.48 -1.11
CA ARG A 5 -3.38 -8.77 -0.36
C ARG A 5 -4.04 -7.46 0.11
N TYR A 6 -3.23 -6.54 0.63
CA TYR A 6 -3.68 -5.22 1.09
C TYR A 6 -4.39 -4.41 -0.02
N ARG A 7 -3.76 -4.29 -1.19
CA ARG A 7 -4.31 -3.51 -2.31
C ARG A 7 -5.66 -4.03 -2.81
N ILE A 8 -5.81 -5.35 -2.87
CA ILE A 8 -7.08 -6.00 -3.24
C ILE A 8 -8.17 -5.66 -2.21
N GLN A 9 -7.84 -5.70 -0.92
CA GLN A 9 -8.80 -5.37 0.14
C GLN A 9 -9.26 -3.91 0.07
N VAL A 10 -8.35 -2.98 -0.20
CA VAL A 10 -8.70 -1.55 -0.33
C VAL A 10 -9.70 -1.35 -1.47
N VAL A 11 -9.47 -1.98 -2.63
CA VAL A 11 -10.43 -1.95 -3.74
C VAL A 11 -11.76 -2.60 -3.35
N ALA A 12 -11.71 -3.79 -2.75
CA ALA A 12 -12.90 -4.53 -2.35
C ALA A 12 -13.80 -3.71 -1.42
N ASN A 13 -13.20 -3.04 -0.42
CA ASN A 13 -13.91 -2.21 0.54
C ASN A 13 -14.57 -0.99 -0.12
N ALA A 14 -13.91 -0.35 -1.09
CA ALA A 14 -14.50 0.76 -1.83
C ALA A 14 -15.71 0.29 -2.65
N LEU A 15 -15.57 -0.84 -3.35
CA LEU A 15 -16.64 -1.42 -4.16
C LEU A 15 -17.81 -1.93 -3.30
N SER A 16 -17.55 -2.52 -2.12
CA SER A 16 -18.61 -2.94 -1.19
C SER A 16 -19.36 -1.76 -0.58
N CYS A 17 -18.76 -0.57 -0.55
CA CYS A 17 -19.46 0.68 -0.20
C CYS A 17 -20.19 1.30 -1.40
N GLY A 18 -20.22 0.64 -2.55
CA GLY A 18 -20.82 1.16 -3.77
C GLY A 18 -20.02 2.30 -4.41
N GLN A 19 -18.76 2.51 -4.06
CA GLN A 19 -17.92 3.58 -4.60
C GLN A 19 -17.03 3.10 -5.75
N GLY A 20 -16.54 4.02 -6.57
CA GLY A 20 -15.59 3.72 -7.65
C GLY A 20 -14.17 3.45 -7.14
N ALA A 21 -13.46 2.55 -7.80
CA ALA A 21 -12.08 2.23 -7.51
C ALA A 21 -11.25 2.10 -8.80
N VAL A 22 -10.10 2.79 -8.83
CA VAL A 22 -9.14 2.71 -9.93
C VAL A 22 -7.87 2.04 -9.44
N TRP A 23 -7.36 1.09 -10.21
CA TRP A 23 -6.10 0.41 -9.95
C TRP A 23 -5.13 0.67 -11.10
N VAL A 24 -3.97 1.27 -10.80
CA VAL A 24 -2.83 1.41 -11.71
C VAL A 24 -1.71 0.46 -11.29
N ASP A 25 -1.44 -0.55 -12.10
CA ASP A 25 -0.37 -1.52 -11.92
C ASP A 25 0.88 -1.09 -12.69
N CYS A 26 1.95 -0.78 -11.95
CA CYS A 26 3.18 -0.26 -12.54
C CYS A 26 4.28 -1.31 -12.77
N SER A 27 4.10 -2.57 -12.36
CA SER A 27 5.20 -3.56 -12.47
C SER A 27 4.77 -5.01 -12.61
N TYR A 28 3.66 -5.44 -12.02
CA TYR A 28 3.33 -6.86 -11.89
C TYR A 28 1.85 -7.10 -12.15
N VAL A 29 1.57 -7.71 -13.30
CA VAL A 29 0.21 -8.09 -13.70
C VAL A 29 -0.46 -8.84 -12.55
N VAL A 30 -1.49 -8.22 -12.01
CA VAL A 30 -2.34 -8.81 -10.97
C VAL A 30 -2.92 -10.11 -11.50
N CYS A 31 -2.96 -11.16 -10.67
CA CYS A 31 -3.68 -12.37 -11.04
C CYS A 31 -5.17 -12.02 -11.22
N GLY A 32 -5.61 -11.89 -12.48
CA GLY A 32 -6.97 -11.48 -12.85
C GLY A 32 -8.04 -12.30 -12.14
N ARG A 33 -7.85 -13.63 -12.07
CA ARG A 33 -8.76 -14.55 -11.37
C ARG A 33 -8.99 -14.20 -9.89
N ARG A 34 -7.94 -13.74 -9.19
CA ARG A 34 -8.07 -13.37 -7.78
C ARG A 34 -8.81 -12.04 -7.64
N LEU A 35 -8.45 -11.06 -8.46
CA LEU A 35 -9.11 -9.76 -8.50
C LEU A 35 -10.59 -9.89 -8.85
N GLU A 36 -10.91 -10.62 -9.93
CA GLU A 36 -12.27 -10.93 -10.36
C GLU A 36 -13.08 -11.61 -9.25
N ARG A 37 -12.50 -12.61 -8.57
CA ARG A 37 -13.19 -13.27 -7.45
C ARG A 37 -13.54 -12.29 -6.33
N VAL A 38 -12.61 -11.41 -5.96
CA VAL A 38 -12.83 -10.42 -4.89
C VAL A 38 -13.88 -9.40 -5.31
N VAL A 39 -13.74 -8.85 -6.51
CA VAL A 39 -14.65 -7.85 -7.08
C VAL A 39 -16.06 -8.44 -7.17
N ARG A 40 -16.20 -9.67 -7.67
CA ARG A 40 -17.49 -10.37 -7.74
C ARG A 40 -18.10 -10.60 -6.36
N THR A 41 -17.28 -10.97 -5.37
CA THR A 41 -17.76 -11.16 -3.98
C THR A 41 -18.28 -9.84 -3.39
N ALA A 42 -17.56 -8.73 -3.61
CA ALA A 42 -17.98 -7.41 -3.15
C ALA A 42 -19.31 -6.95 -3.79
N TYR A 43 -19.53 -7.27 -5.06
CA TYR A 43 -20.81 -7.02 -5.74
C TYR A 43 -21.95 -7.93 -5.24
N THR A 44 -21.67 -9.20 -4.90
CA THR A 44 -22.71 -10.10 -4.37
C THR A 44 -23.13 -9.73 -2.95
N GLU A 45 -22.21 -9.25 -2.11
CA GLU A 45 -22.51 -8.80 -0.74
C GLU A 45 -23.37 -7.53 -0.74
N THR A 46 -23.22 -6.65 -1.74
CA THR A 46 -24.05 -5.44 -1.91
C THR A 46 -25.41 -5.72 -2.55
N GLY A 47 -25.57 -6.84 -3.27
CA GLY A 47 -26.81 -7.23 -3.95
C GLY A 47 -27.80 -8.06 -3.11
N THR A 48 -27.49 -8.43 -1.87
CA THR A 48 -28.34 -9.33 -1.07
C THR A 48 -29.38 -8.58 -0.22
N THR A 49 -30.09 -7.64 -0.84
CA THR A 49 -31.41 -7.17 -0.39
C THR A 49 -32.37 -7.25 -1.57
N GLY A 50 -32.94 -8.43 -1.80
CA GLY A 50 -34.10 -8.63 -2.66
C GLY A 50 -33.85 -9.45 -3.92
N SER A 51 -33.93 -10.78 -3.81
CA SER A 51 -34.73 -11.69 -4.66
C SER A 51 -34.19 -13.13 -4.66
N SER A 52 -35.12 -14.08 -4.63
CA SER A 52 -34.97 -15.51 -4.38
C SER A 52 -34.13 -16.28 -5.43
N PRO A 53 -33.56 -17.45 -5.07
CA PRO A 53 -32.73 -18.25 -5.97
C PRO A 53 -33.60 -19.16 -6.84
N THR A 54 -33.42 -19.12 -8.16
CA THR A 54 -33.85 -20.24 -9.02
C THR A 54 -32.73 -20.61 -9.99
N SER A 55 -32.50 -21.91 -10.05
CA SER A 55 -31.42 -22.70 -10.66
C SER A 55 -31.26 -22.61 -12.18
N SER A 56 -30.01 -22.63 -12.69
CA SER A 56 -29.42 -23.78 -13.43
C SER A 56 -28.11 -23.39 -14.17
N PRO A 57 -27.15 -24.33 -14.39
CA PRO A 57 -25.84 -24.03 -14.99
C PRO A 57 -25.75 -24.47 -16.46
N SER A 58 -25.28 -23.60 -17.36
CA SER A 58 -24.78 -24.02 -18.68
C SER A 58 -23.89 -22.97 -19.35
N GLY A 59 -22.75 -23.42 -19.90
CA GLY A 59 -22.25 -22.90 -21.17
C GLY A 59 -21.19 -21.78 -21.15
N LYS A 60 -19.91 -22.21 -21.21
CA LYS A 60 -18.82 -21.75 -22.08
C LYS A 60 -18.46 -20.25 -22.15
N GLU A 61 -17.18 -20.00 -21.88
CA GLU A 61 -16.37 -18.80 -22.15
C GLU A 61 -16.80 -17.99 -23.38
N THR A 62 -17.10 -16.70 -23.16
CA THR A 62 -16.72 -15.59 -24.04
C THR A 62 -16.69 -14.31 -23.18
N LEU A 63 -15.51 -13.97 -22.68
CA LEU A 63 -15.25 -12.70 -21.99
C LEU A 63 -15.15 -11.59 -23.04
N ARG A 64 -16.30 -11.03 -23.45
CA ARG A 64 -16.39 -9.71 -24.08
C ARG A 64 -17.87 -9.29 -24.18
N ASN A 65 -18.13 -8.11 -23.61
CA ASN A 65 -19.33 -7.28 -23.78
C ASN A 65 -20.60 -7.73 -23.05
N SER A 66 -20.68 -7.39 -21.76
CA SER A 66 -21.95 -7.00 -21.16
C SER A 66 -21.89 -5.50 -20.83
N THR A 67 -22.30 -4.69 -21.80
CA THR A 67 -22.86 -3.36 -21.56
C THR A 67 -24.11 -3.52 -20.69
N THR A 68 -24.29 -2.58 -19.75
CA THR A 68 -25.39 -2.47 -18.76
C THR A 68 -25.12 -3.12 -17.40
N GLU A 69 -24.19 -2.52 -16.63
CA GLU A 69 -24.34 -2.18 -15.21
C GLU A 69 -23.01 -1.57 -14.72
N ASN A 70 -23.10 -0.36 -14.17
CA ASN A 70 -22.07 0.53 -13.64
C ASN A 70 -20.75 -0.17 -13.20
N ASN A 71 -19.79 -0.39 -14.12
CA ASN A 71 -18.50 -0.97 -13.76
C ASN A 71 -17.65 0.08 -13.04
N LYS A 72 -17.89 0.19 -11.73
CA LYS A 72 -17.22 1.08 -10.78
C LYS A 72 -15.74 0.72 -10.57
N PHE A 73 -15.25 -0.36 -11.17
CA PHE A 73 -13.86 -0.78 -11.08
C PHE A 73 -13.12 -0.63 -12.42
N VAL A 74 -11.99 0.07 -12.38
CA VAL A 74 -11.13 0.26 -13.55
C VAL A 74 -9.69 -0.14 -13.25
N HIS A 75 -9.08 -0.91 -14.16
CA HIS A 75 -7.73 -1.42 -14.01
C HIS A 75 -6.85 -1.03 -15.21
N TYR A 76 -5.69 -0.42 -14.93
CA TYR A 76 -4.68 -0.02 -15.89
C TYR A 76 -3.34 -0.68 -15.60
N ALA A 77 -2.70 -1.21 -16.64
CA ALA A 77 -1.31 -1.65 -16.57
C ALA A 77 -0.41 -0.61 -17.25
N CYS A 78 0.49 0.01 -16.49
CA CYS A 78 1.48 0.98 -16.97
C CYS A 78 2.89 0.39 -16.82
N ARG A 79 3.47 -0.12 -17.90
CA ARG A 79 4.80 -0.76 -17.85
C ARG A 79 5.98 0.21 -17.95
N THR A 80 5.71 1.49 -18.21
CA THR A 80 6.76 2.52 -18.28
C THR A 80 6.34 3.77 -17.53
N LEU A 81 7.34 4.51 -17.04
CA LEU A 81 7.11 5.79 -16.39
C LEU A 81 6.38 6.79 -17.30
N SER A 82 6.73 6.83 -18.59
CA SER A 82 6.08 7.75 -19.55
C SER A 82 4.58 7.48 -19.70
N HIS A 83 4.16 6.20 -19.76
CA HIS A 83 2.74 5.85 -19.80
C HIS A 83 2.01 6.27 -18.52
N PHE A 84 2.65 6.08 -17.37
CA PHE A 84 2.09 6.50 -16.09
C PHE A 84 1.95 8.04 -16.01
N LEU A 85 2.96 8.78 -16.45
CA LEU A 85 2.91 10.26 -16.50
C LEU A 85 1.81 10.75 -17.44
N ALA A 86 1.67 10.14 -18.62
CA ALA A 86 0.60 10.48 -19.56
C ALA A 86 -0.79 10.25 -18.95
N ALA A 87 -0.97 9.15 -18.20
CA ALA A 87 -2.22 8.86 -17.51
C ALA A 87 -2.55 9.90 -16.41
N LEU A 88 -1.54 10.44 -15.71
CA LEU A 88 -1.73 11.51 -14.73
C LEU A 88 -2.07 12.87 -15.36
N CYS A 89 -1.57 13.15 -16.56
CA CYS A 89 -1.84 14.41 -17.27
C CYS A 89 -3.30 14.53 -17.73
N GLN A 90 -3.94 13.41 -18.10
CA GLN A 90 -5.25 13.40 -18.73
C GLN A 90 -6.17 12.35 -18.09
N PRO A 91 -6.62 12.57 -16.84
CA PRO A 91 -7.70 11.78 -16.27
C PRO A 91 -8.98 12.09 -17.07
N THR A 92 -9.35 11.18 -17.97
CA THR A 92 -10.62 11.25 -18.73
C THR A 92 -11.73 10.59 -17.91
N GLY A 93 -12.99 10.87 -18.20
CA GLY A 93 -14.13 10.19 -17.54
C GLY A 93 -14.12 8.66 -17.72
N THR A 94 -13.39 8.16 -18.73
CA THR A 94 -13.17 6.73 -18.92
C THR A 94 -12.05 6.16 -18.05
N THR A 95 -11.08 6.99 -17.63
CA THR A 95 -9.93 6.57 -16.80
C THR A 95 -10.12 6.79 -15.31
N LEU A 96 -10.97 7.74 -14.96
CA LEU A 96 -11.49 7.88 -13.62
C LEU A 96 -13.02 7.98 -13.75
N PRO A 97 -13.76 6.88 -13.47
CA PRO A 97 -15.21 6.96 -13.38
C PRO A 97 -15.63 8.03 -12.37
N ASP A 98 -16.80 8.61 -12.58
CA ASP A 98 -17.39 9.49 -11.58
C ASP A 98 -17.65 8.71 -10.29
N GLU A 99 -17.55 9.39 -9.15
CA GLU A 99 -17.62 8.78 -7.81
C GLU A 99 -16.47 7.81 -7.45
N THR A 100 -15.31 7.94 -8.12
CA THR A 100 -14.10 7.22 -7.68
C THR A 100 -13.66 7.67 -6.29
N ALA A 101 -13.77 6.79 -5.30
CA ALA A 101 -13.34 7.07 -3.93
C ALA A 101 -11.86 6.74 -3.70
N VAL A 102 -11.30 5.77 -4.44
CA VAL A 102 -9.90 5.35 -4.26
C VAL A 102 -9.17 5.11 -5.58
N VAL A 103 -7.94 5.59 -5.65
CA VAL A 103 -6.98 5.31 -6.72
C VAL A 103 -5.75 4.63 -6.11
N ILE A 104 -5.49 3.39 -6.50
CA ILE A 104 -4.32 2.63 -6.07
C ILE A 104 -3.25 2.73 -7.15
N VAL A 105 -2.06 3.20 -6.78
CA VAL A 105 -0.87 3.16 -7.62
C VAL A 105 0.09 2.11 -7.05
N ASP A 106 0.15 0.96 -7.72
CA ASP A 106 0.94 -0.16 -7.25
C ASP A 106 2.33 -0.19 -7.86
N SER A 107 3.36 -0.37 -7.02
CA SER A 107 4.74 -0.61 -7.45
C SER A 107 5.36 0.54 -8.27
N LEU A 108 4.92 1.79 -8.07
CA LEU A 108 5.49 2.97 -8.73
C LEU A 108 7.01 3.08 -8.56
N SER A 109 7.52 2.63 -7.41
CA SER A 109 8.95 2.57 -7.13
C SER A 109 9.74 1.80 -8.19
N ALA A 110 9.15 0.75 -8.78
CA ALA A 110 9.79 -0.04 -9.83
C ALA A 110 10.01 0.79 -11.10
N LEU A 111 8.99 1.53 -11.56
CA LEU A 111 9.11 2.40 -12.74
C LEU A 111 10.15 3.50 -12.53
N ILE A 112 10.12 4.14 -11.36
CA ILE A 112 11.07 5.21 -11.03
C ILE A 112 12.50 4.68 -10.95
N ASN A 113 12.71 3.52 -10.33
CA ASN A 113 14.04 2.92 -10.20
C ASN A 113 14.55 2.36 -11.53
N HIS A 114 13.66 1.88 -12.39
CA HIS A 114 14.00 1.45 -13.74
C HIS A 114 14.38 2.63 -14.64
N ALA A 115 13.60 3.72 -14.62
CA ALA A 115 13.88 4.93 -15.41
C ALA A 115 15.11 5.70 -14.90
N PHE A 116 15.35 5.68 -13.59
CA PHE A 116 16.46 6.39 -12.96
C PHE A 116 17.21 5.48 -11.97
N PRO A 117 18.09 4.58 -12.45
CA PRO A 117 18.86 3.68 -11.59
C PRO A 117 19.72 4.45 -10.58
N LYS A 118 19.78 3.96 -9.33
CA LYS A 118 20.70 4.49 -8.32
C LYS A 118 22.11 4.03 -8.68
N VAL A 119 23.00 4.96 -9.00
CA VAL A 119 24.42 4.64 -9.23
C VAL A 119 25.07 4.45 -7.86
N PRO A 120 25.69 3.28 -7.57
CA PRO A 120 26.42 3.06 -6.34
C PRO A 120 27.48 4.15 -6.11
N GLU A 121 27.59 4.60 -4.88
CA GLU A 121 28.62 5.52 -4.45
C GLU A 121 29.87 4.71 -4.11
N ASP A 122 30.48 4.07 -5.12
CA ASP A 122 31.70 3.30 -4.89
C ASP A 122 32.76 3.56 -5.97
N ARG A 123 33.94 3.90 -5.45
CA ARG A 123 35.23 4.19 -6.08
C ARG A 123 35.38 5.53 -6.81
N SER A 124 36.00 6.43 -6.07
CA SER A 124 36.79 7.59 -6.50
C SER A 124 37.72 7.26 -7.69
N GLY A 125 37.17 7.30 -8.90
CA GLY A 125 37.93 7.13 -10.15
C GLY A 125 37.11 7.47 -11.40
N ALA A 126 36.04 8.27 -11.27
CA ALA A 126 35.12 8.52 -12.38
C ALA A 126 35.70 9.56 -13.36
N LYS A 127 35.89 9.14 -14.62
CA LYS A 127 36.22 10.01 -15.76
C LYS A 127 35.26 11.22 -15.83
N PRO A 128 35.71 12.44 -16.20
CA PRO A 128 34.95 13.69 -16.11
C PRO A 128 33.59 13.70 -16.85
N GLY A 129 33.36 12.82 -17.83
CA GLY A 129 32.06 12.67 -18.49
C GLY A 129 30.99 11.88 -17.71
N THR A 130 31.38 11.08 -16.72
CA THR A 130 30.46 10.20 -15.96
C THR A 130 29.76 10.95 -14.84
N SER A 131 30.43 11.93 -14.22
CA SER A 131 29.88 12.79 -13.17
C SER A 131 28.73 13.67 -13.69
N PHE A 132 28.84 14.19 -14.91
CA PHE A 132 27.81 15.00 -15.54
C PHE A 132 26.53 14.21 -15.85
N ARG A 133 26.67 13.00 -16.40
CA ARG A 133 25.53 12.08 -16.63
C ARG A 133 24.89 11.64 -15.31
N LYS A 134 25.69 11.39 -14.25
CA LYS A 134 25.21 11.08 -12.89
C LYS A 134 24.40 12.23 -12.30
N ARG A 135 24.90 13.47 -12.38
CA ARG A 135 24.21 14.68 -11.90
C ARG A 135 22.91 14.98 -12.66
N ARG A 136 22.91 14.79 -13.99
CA ARG A 136 21.68 14.92 -14.81
C ARG A 136 20.63 13.87 -14.44
N GLY A 137 21.03 12.62 -14.24
CA GLY A 137 20.13 11.54 -13.82
C GLY A 137 19.50 11.80 -12.45
N SER A 138 20.27 12.28 -11.47
CA SER A 138 19.75 12.61 -10.14
C SER A 138 18.80 13.81 -10.15
N ALA A 139 19.12 14.86 -10.92
CA ALA A 139 18.27 16.03 -11.06
C ALA A 139 16.94 15.69 -11.76
N ALA A 140 17.00 14.95 -12.88
CA ALA A 140 15.81 14.50 -13.60
C ALA A 140 14.92 13.59 -12.74
N ARG A 141 15.52 12.71 -11.93
CA ARG A 141 14.79 11.88 -10.97
C ARG A 141 14.05 12.72 -9.94
N LEU A 142 14.69 13.75 -9.38
CA LEU A 142 14.06 14.61 -8.38
C LEU A 142 12.91 15.42 -8.98
N GLN A 143 13.10 16.00 -10.16
CA GLN A 143 12.07 16.73 -10.90
C GLN A 143 10.88 15.82 -11.25
N THR A 144 11.15 14.58 -11.68
CA THR A 144 10.09 13.60 -11.94
C THR A 144 9.32 13.28 -10.68
N LEU A 145 10.00 13.01 -9.56
CA LEU A 145 9.34 12.71 -8.29
C LEU A 145 8.47 13.89 -7.82
N GLN A 146 8.97 15.12 -7.97
CA GLN A 146 8.23 16.34 -7.68
C GLN A 146 6.97 16.47 -8.52
N TYR A 147 7.08 16.22 -9.82
CA TYR A 147 5.95 16.27 -10.73
C TYR A 147 4.91 15.20 -10.37
N VAL A 148 5.34 13.94 -10.18
CA VAL A 148 4.44 12.83 -9.87
C VAL A 148 3.69 13.09 -8.57
N ILE A 149 4.38 13.48 -7.49
CA ILE A 149 3.71 13.68 -6.21
C ILE A 149 2.72 14.86 -6.29
N GLY A 150 3.08 15.95 -6.97
CA GLY A 150 2.17 17.08 -7.19
C GLY A 150 0.95 16.71 -8.04
N ALA A 151 1.13 15.90 -9.08
CA ALA A 151 0.04 15.42 -9.92
C ALA A 151 -0.91 14.49 -9.14
N LEU A 152 -0.39 13.58 -8.31
CA LEU A 152 -1.19 12.71 -7.46
C LEU A 152 -1.97 13.51 -6.40
N GLN A 153 -1.34 14.52 -5.79
CA GLN A 153 -2.02 15.41 -4.84
C GLN A 153 -3.13 16.22 -5.52
N LYS A 154 -2.84 16.76 -6.71
CA LYS A 154 -3.85 17.47 -7.52
C LYS A 154 -5.02 16.55 -7.86
N LEU A 155 -4.75 15.31 -8.29
CA LEU A 155 -5.78 14.32 -8.58
C LEU A 155 -6.66 14.05 -7.37
N ALA A 156 -6.07 13.81 -6.20
CA ALA A 156 -6.81 13.59 -4.95
C ALA A 156 -7.71 14.78 -4.60
N ALA A 157 -7.19 16.00 -4.74
CA ALA A 157 -7.92 17.23 -4.42
C ALA A 157 -9.04 17.54 -5.42
N THR A 158 -8.79 17.36 -6.72
CA THR A 158 -9.79 17.70 -7.77
C THR A 158 -10.92 16.69 -7.86
N ARG A 159 -10.63 15.42 -7.56
CA ARG A 159 -11.62 14.32 -7.64
C ARG A 159 -12.15 13.89 -6.28
N ASN A 160 -11.74 14.57 -5.20
CA ASN A 160 -12.11 14.26 -3.82
C ASN A 160 -11.97 12.75 -3.51
N CYS A 161 -10.81 12.20 -3.86
CA CYS A 161 -10.54 10.76 -3.76
C CYS A 161 -9.25 10.48 -2.99
N ALA A 162 -9.17 9.29 -2.40
CA ALA A 162 -7.96 8.82 -1.74
C ALA A 162 -6.97 8.25 -2.75
N VAL A 163 -5.75 8.75 -2.78
CA VAL A 163 -4.66 8.17 -3.58
C VAL A 163 -3.75 7.34 -2.68
N VAL A 164 -3.66 6.04 -2.95
CA VAL A 164 -2.84 5.08 -2.19
C VAL A 164 -1.68 4.60 -3.05
N VAL A 165 -0.46 4.98 -2.68
CA VAL A 165 0.75 4.54 -3.37
C VAL A 165 1.41 3.40 -2.61
N LEU A 166 1.59 2.26 -3.27
CA LEU A 166 2.26 1.10 -2.70
C LEU A 166 3.71 1.07 -3.17
N SER A 167 4.61 1.32 -2.22
CA SER A 167 6.05 1.35 -2.46
C SER A 167 6.72 0.14 -1.84
N GLN A 168 7.73 -0.37 -2.53
CA GLN A 168 8.60 -1.42 -1.99
C GLN A 168 9.58 -0.82 -0.96
N CYS A 169 10.15 -1.67 -0.11
CA CYS A 169 11.29 -1.32 0.73
C CYS A 169 12.57 -1.92 0.13
N ALA A 170 13.70 -1.31 0.44
CA ALA A 170 15.04 -1.83 0.15
C ALA A 170 15.81 -1.95 1.47
N THR A 171 16.70 -2.92 1.55
CA THR A 171 17.61 -3.07 2.70
C THR A 171 18.83 -2.18 2.48
N LYS A 172 19.12 -1.29 3.43
CA LYS A 172 20.37 -0.54 3.51
C LYS A 172 21.24 -1.20 4.56
N MET A 173 22.42 -1.66 4.17
CA MET A 173 23.45 -2.10 5.12
C MET A 173 24.21 -0.88 5.63
N GLN A 174 24.33 -0.75 6.95
CA GLN A 174 25.14 0.27 7.61
C GLN A 174 26.25 -0.46 8.36
N SER A 175 27.49 0.02 8.23
CA SER A 175 28.67 -0.61 8.84
C SER A 175 28.54 -0.76 10.36
N GLU A 176 27.89 0.19 11.02
CA GLU A 176 27.76 0.24 12.49
C GLU A 176 26.40 -0.25 12.99
N ASN A 177 25.33 -0.07 12.20
CA ASN A 177 23.94 -0.32 12.65
C ASN A 177 23.29 -1.55 11.97
N GLY A 178 24.06 -2.31 11.19
CA GLY A 178 23.58 -3.50 10.48
C GLY A 178 22.57 -3.18 9.37
N ALA A 179 21.65 -4.11 9.12
CA ALA A 179 20.66 -4.00 8.05
C ALA A 179 19.43 -3.22 8.51
N THR A 180 19.07 -2.17 7.77
CA THR A 180 17.85 -1.37 8.02
C THR A 180 16.95 -1.36 6.79
N LEU A 181 15.64 -1.48 6.97
CA LEU A 181 14.68 -1.28 5.88
C LEU A 181 14.45 0.20 5.62
N ILE A 182 14.63 0.62 4.38
CA ILE A 182 14.34 1.97 3.90
C ILE A 182 13.29 1.91 2.77
N PRO A 183 12.48 2.96 2.58
CA PRO A 183 11.64 3.08 1.39
C PRO A 183 12.51 3.01 0.11
N SER A 184 12.03 2.31 -0.91
CA SER A 184 12.73 2.20 -2.19
C SER A 184 12.89 3.56 -2.89
N VAL A 185 11.88 4.41 -2.78
CA VAL A 185 11.95 5.84 -3.10
C VAL A 185 12.21 6.60 -1.81
N ASN A 186 13.44 7.06 -1.63
CA ASN A 186 13.86 7.87 -0.50
C ASN A 186 14.39 9.20 -1.04
N ALA A 187 13.53 10.21 -1.07
CA ALA A 187 13.86 11.57 -1.51
C ALA A 187 12.97 12.55 -0.73
N SER A 188 13.55 13.66 -0.25
CA SER A 188 12.82 14.65 0.57
C SER A 188 11.56 15.16 -0.10
N VAL A 189 11.64 15.49 -1.40
CA VAL A 189 10.50 15.99 -2.19
C VAL A 189 9.37 14.96 -2.28
N TRP A 190 9.72 13.68 -2.40
CA TRP A 190 8.73 12.60 -2.36
C TRP A 190 8.09 12.51 -0.97
N ASP A 191 8.92 12.47 0.07
CA ASP A 191 8.49 12.29 1.45
C ASP A 191 7.63 13.46 1.94
N GLN A 192 7.91 14.70 1.52
CA GLN A 192 7.12 15.89 1.86
C GLN A 192 5.68 15.81 1.33
N GLY A 193 5.48 15.29 0.12
CA GLY A 193 4.15 15.20 -0.47
C GLY A 193 3.29 14.03 0.04
N ILE A 194 3.87 13.08 0.79
CA ILE A 194 3.11 12.01 1.44
C ILE A 194 2.47 12.53 2.73
N SER A 195 1.15 12.49 2.84
CA SER A 195 0.43 12.86 4.07
C SER A 195 0.57 11.79 5.15
N THR A 196 0.26 10.55 4.83
CA THR A 196 0.25 9.42 5.76
C THR A 196 1.07 8.27 5.20
N ARG A 197 1.93 7.68 6.03
CA ARG A 197 2.75 6.51 5.69
C ARG A 197 2.45 5.39 6.67
N ILE A 198 1.94 4.29 6.12
CA ILE A 198 1.71 3.04 6.83
C ILE A 198 2.76 2.04 6.37
N VAL A 199 3.42 1.39 7.33
CA VAL A 199 4.38 0.33 7.07
C VAL A 199 3.73 -1.00 7.44
N LEU A 200 3.84 -1.97 6.54
CA LEU A 200 3.33 -3.32 6.72
C LEU A 200 4.51 -4.25 6.96
N PHE A 201 4.51 -4.92 8.11
CA PHE A 201 5.49 -5.93 8.47
C PHE A 201 4.84 -7.31 8.42
N GLN A 202 5.61 -8.28 7.96
CA GLN A 202 5.26 -9.70 8.04
C GLN A 202 6.39 -10.39 8.78
N ASN A 203 6.04 -11.11 9.83
CA ASN A 203 6.97 -11.96 10.55
C ASN A 203 6.38 -13.35 10.77
N TRP A 204 7.20 -14.26 11.25
CA TRP A 204 6.87 -15.65 11.54
C TRP A 204 7.05 -15.83 13.04
N VAL A 205 6.10 -16.52 13.66
CA VAL A 205 6.20 -16.93 15.06
C VAL A 205 5.95 -18.42 15.13
N TRP A 206 6.69 -19.11 16.00
CA TRP A 206 6.44 -20.52 16.27
C TRP A 206 5.34 -20.61 17.32
N ARG A 207 4.27 -21.36 17.00
CA ARG A 207 3.26 -21.78 17.97
C ARG A 207 3.15 -23.29 17.88
N ASP A 208 3.38 -23.98 19.00
CA ASP A 208 3.29 -25.45 19.08
C ASP A 208 4.17 -26.16 18.03
N ASN A 209 5.39 -25.66 17.82
CA ASN A 209 6.32 -26.11 16.75
C ASN A 209 5.77 -25.96 15.31
N VAL A 210 4.68 -25.22 15.11
CA VAL A 210 4.15 -24.87 13.79
C VAL A 210 4.47 -23.41 13.48
N PRO A 211 5.12 -23.12 12.34
CA PRO A 211 5.38 -21.75 11.93
C PRO A 211 4.07 -21.07 11.52
N SER A 212 3.74 -19.96 12.19
CA SER A 212 2.58 -19.14 11.92
C SER A 212 2.99 -17.75 11.44
N THR A 213 2.36 -17.25 10.39
CA THR A 213 2.59 -15.87 9.93
C THR A 213 1.81 -14.88 10.79
N VAL A 214 2.46 -13.79 11.20
CA VAL A 214 1.82 -12.63 11.84
C VAL A 214 2.13 -11.38 11.03
N CYS A 215 1.10 -10.58 10.75
CA CYS A 215 1.27 -9.30 10.06
C CYS A 215 0.99 -8.16 11.01
N PHE A 216 1.73 -7.07 10.86
CA PHE A 216 1.54 -5.84 11.62
C PHE A 216 1.48 -4.67 10.66
N ALA A 217 0.56 -3.74 10.90
CA ALA A 217 0.51 -2.45 10.25
C ALA A 217 0.85 -1.39 11.28
N GLY A 218 1.69 -0.42 10.94
CA GLY A 218 1.95 0.69 11.84
C GLY A 218 2.20 2.00 11.09
N VAL A 219 1.95 3.10 11.78
CA VAL A 219 1.98 4.44 11.20
C VAL A 219 3.36 5.06 11.42
N GLN A 220 4.04 5.43 10.34
CA GLN A 220 5.34 6.11 10.40
C GLN A 220 5.19 7.62 10.20
N LYS A 221 4.18 8.04 9.43
CA LYS A 221 3.89 9.43 9.11
C LYS A 221 2.39 9.67 9.18
N ARG A 222 1.96 10.78 9.77
CA ARG A 222 0.56 11.21 9.85
C ARG A 222 0.47 12.70 9.58
N GLU A 223 -0.49 13.12 8.76
CA GLU A 223 -0.78 14.53 8.49
C GLU A 223 0.47 15.33 8.05
N GLY A 224 1.38 14.71 7.31
CA GLY A 224 2.60 15.36 6.82
C GLY A 224 3.75 15.40 7.83
N ALA A 225 3.54 14.98 9.09
CA ALA A 225 4.57 14.92 10.12
C ALA A 225 5.08 13.49 10.36
N LEU A 226 6.40 13.34 10.52
CA LEU A 226 7.00 12.09 11.01
C LEU A 226 6.69 11.94 12.50
N LEU A 227 6.38 10.72 12.92
CA LEU A 227 6.15 10.42 14.32
C LEU A 227 7.48 10.18 15.04
N SER A 228 7.56 10.53 16.33
CA SER A 228 8.79 10.45 17.14
C SER A 228 9.32 9.02 17.30
N MET A 229 8.48 8.01 17.09
CA MET A 229 8.87 6.60 17.05
C MET A 229 8.94 6.12 15.60
N ALA A 230 9.84 5.17 15.33
CA ALA A 230 9.99 4.58 13.99
C ALA A 230 8.66 4.04 13.44
N VAL A 231 7.78 3.53 14.32
CA VAL A 231 6.42 3.09 14.03
C VAL A 231 5.54 3.38 15.24
N HIS A 232 4.38 4.01 15.04
CA HIS A 232 3.38 4.30 16.07
C HIS A 232 2.07 3.55 15.78
N ASN A 233 1.24 3.31 16.81
CA ASN A 233 -0.08 2.64 16.69
C ASN A 233 -0.03 1.35 15.86
N ALA A 234 0.86 0.42 16.22
CA ALA A 234 0.96 -0.85 15.52
C ALA A 234 -0.26 -1.74 15.80
N ALA A 235 -0.93 -2.20 14.75
CA ALA A 235 -2.05 -3.12 14.82
C ALA A 235 -1.68 -4.45 14.17
N ALA A 236 -1.91 -5.56 14.87
CA ALA A 236 -1.75 -6.89 14.30
C ALA A 236 -2.96 -7.23 13.41
N PHE A 237 -2.71 -7.88 12.28
CA PHE A 237 -3.75 -8.40 11.41
C PHE A 237 -3.36 -9.76 10.83
N ARG A 238 -4.36 -10.54 10.42
CA ARG A 238 -4.17 -11.84 9.76
C ARG A 238 -4.68 -11.74 8.34
N VAL A 239 -3.95 -12.33 7.40
CA VAL A 239 -4.45 -12.47 6.03
C VAL A 239 -5.09 -13.84 5.84
N GLN A 240 -6.40 -13.87 5.56
CA GLN A 240 -7.14 -15.09 5.24
C GLN A 240 -7.08 -15.40 3.72
N GLU A 241 -7.49 -16.62 3.33
CA GLU A 241 -7.51 -17.04 1.91
C GLU A 241 -8.61 -16.35 1.11
N VAL A 242 -9.77 -16.15 1.73
CA VAL A 242 -10.86 -15.34 1.21
C VAL A 242 -10.67 -13.91 1.70
N SER A 243 -11.01 -12.96 0.85
CA SER A 243 -10.75 -11.51 0.93
C SER A 243 -11.46 -10.78 2.08
N GLN A 244 -11.66 -11.44 3.21
CA GLN A 244 -12.02 -10.84 4.48
C GLN A 244 -10.73 -10.67 5.29
N CYS A 245 -9.94 -9.68 4.90
CA CYS A 245 -8.98 -9.09 5.82
C CYS A 245 -9.64 -7.83 6.36
N TYR A 246 -10.26 -7.92 7.54
CA TYR A 246 -10.69 -6.73 8.26
C TYR A 246 -9.44 -5.95 8.68
N LEU A 247 -9.05 -4.98 7.88
CA LEU A 247 -8.18 -3.90 8.34
C LEU A 247 -9.11 -2.80 8.81
N VAL A 248 -9.58 -2.93 10.05
CA VAL A 248 -10.39 -1.91 10.72
C VAL A 248 -9.45 -0.75 11.04
N CYS A 249 -9.29 0.18 10.10
CA CYS A 249 -8.75 1.49 10.38
C CYS A 249 -9.88 2.37 10.91
N THR A 250 -10.21 2.26 12.20
CA THR A 250 -10.98 3.33 12.85
C THR A 250 -10.08 4.56 12.97
N PHE A 251 -10.11 5.45 11.98
CA PHE A 251 -9.72 6.85 12.17
C PHE A 251 -10.94 7.62 12.67
N GLY A 252 -11.29 7.36 13.93
CA GLY A 252 -12.30 8.11 14.65
C GLY A 252 -11.63 9.24 15.43
N ALA A 253 -11.95 10.48 15.07
CA ALA A 253 -11.90 11.57 16.03
C ALA A 253 -12.83 11.20 17.19
N ALA A 254 -12.28 10.68 18.28
CA ALA A 254 -13.02 10.42 19.49
C ALA A 254 -12.24 11.00 20.66
N ARG A 255 -12.98 11.81 21.41
CA ARG A 255 -12.60 12.64 22.53
C ARG A 255 -11.81 11.86 23.58
N ARG A 256 -11.02 12.62 24.33
CA ARG A 256 -10.60 12.28 25.70
C ARG A 256 -11.82 11.72 26.44
N ASP A 257 -11.60 10.56 27.05
CA ASP A 257 -12.19 10.09 28.32
C ASP A 257 -12.56 8.61 28.20
N SER A 258 -11.65 7.75 28.64
CA SER A 258 -11.97 6.71 29.63
C SER A 258 -10.74 5.86 29.95
N ALA A 259 -10.49 5.77 31.24
CA ALA A 259 -9.39 5.14 31.93
C ALA A 259 -9.01 3.73 31.45
N PHE A 260 -7.69 3.51 31.35
CA PHE A 260 -7.08 2.18 31.45
C PHE A 260 -7.18 1.73 32.91
N VAL A 261 -8.05 0.76 33.19
CA VAL A 261 -8.07 0.04 34.47
C VAL A 261 -6.91 -0.94 34.45
N GLN A 262 -5.90 -0.69 35.28
CA GLN A 262 -4.88 -1.69 35.61
C GLN A 262 -5.50 -2.82 36.46
N PRO A 263 -5.15 -4.10 36.23
CA PRO A 263 -5.44 -5.12 37.22
C PRO A 263 -4.48 -4.95 38.40
N ALA A 264 -5.05 -4.93 39.60
CA ALA A 264 -4.34 -4.96 40.85
C ALA A 264 -3.61 -6.31 41.00
N GLU A 265 -2.28 -6.30 41.02
CA GLU A 265 -1.52 -7.42 41.56
C GLU A 265 -1.40 -7.26 43.08
N GLY A 266 -2.16 -8.10 43.79
CA GLY A 266 -2.05 -8.30 45.22
C GLY A 266 -0.69 -8.90 45.58
N GLY A 267 -0.10 -8.35 46.63
CA GLY A 267 1.19 -8.76 47.15
C GLY A 267 1.21 -10.21 47.67
N GLY A 268 2.35 -10.86 47.43
CA GLY A 268 2.74 -12.11 48.04
C GLY A 268 4.25 -12.22 47.93
N GLY A 269 4.97 -11.63 48.88
CA GLY A 269 6.42 -11.62 48.89
C GLY A 269 7.00 -13.00 49.15
N HIS A 270 8.08 -13.34 48.46
CA HIS A 270 9.17 -14.14 49.02
C HIS A 270 10.49 -13.79 48.32
N ARG A 271 11.45 -13.32 49.13
CA ARG A 271 12.87 -13.14 48.78
C ARG A 271 13.55 -14.49 48.58
N LEU A 272 14.50 -14.53 47.65
CA LEU A 272 15.79 -15.26 47.60
C LEU A 272 16.15 -15.41 46.10
N GLY A 273 17.34 -15.20 45.57
CA GLY A 273 18.68 -14.90 46.06
C GLY A 273 19.58 -14.67 44.82
N ARG A 274 20.75 -14.09 45.04
CA ARG A 274 21.75 -13.68 44.03
C ARG A 274 22.43 -14.86 43.32
N HIS A 275 23.16 -14.52 42.25
CA HIS A 275 24.21 -15.29 41.52
C HIS A 275 23.70 -16.32 40.49
N ALA A 276 24.30 -16.52 39.31
CA ALA A 276 25.61 -16.16 38.79
C ALA A 276 25.62 -16.02 37.25
N ARG A 277 26.71 -15.41 36.77
CA ARG A 277 27.27 -15.45 35.41
C ARG A 277 27.33 -16.88 34.86
N TYR A 278 27.08 -17.05 33.56
CA TYR A 278 28.07 -17.31 32.51
C TYR A 278 27.48 -16.89 31.16
#